data_AF-A0A936QCX5-F1
#
_entry.id   AF-A0A936QCX5-F1
#
_cell.length_a   1.000
_cell.length_b   1.000
_cell.length_c   1.000
_cell.angle_alpha   90.00
_cell.angle_beta   90.00
_cell.angle_gamma   90.00
#
_symmetry.space_group_name_H-M   'P 1'
#
loop_
_entity.id
_entity.type
_entity.pdbx_description
1 polymer ?
#
loop_
_entity_poly.entity_id
_entity_poly.type
_entity_poly.pdbx_seq_one_letter_code
_entity_poly.pdbx_strand_id
1 'polypeptide(L)'
;MRFTPAAEGSYVLTLEIKDSGSTQKTLQKSFTITSAASRFLFVATNGIDSAGRGTLAAPFRTLAYAVGQSAPNQVIVMRKGNYALGKSDLFDDRSKQIIAYPDEVVVADFAKSNSFWLKNGSSSAQIARFEGLDLANVAQHGISCDPCTAGVVIRNVRFVSGTETSGESDNPSYIYSMDYGLRHNKFLIQDNDMGGAYTMKFTANNYGGMVLFSAFDSVIENNQMPANQTGSIRKGFVDKAYSNNNAYRENYIEIPAGQTEPDGIKIMAQDGSDQVQIHHNLLINAGITLGQQCFQATCRMTDHSVHHNTLVNGGVGIFLGPAESAQQWPRVSHNIIKSGSARLTGRVLPDLAGCDHTGQQTQLWRQLAGNHQHACDG
;
A
#
# COMPACT_ATOMS: atom_id res chain seq x y z
N MET A 1 8.01 0.23 -20.96
CA MET A 1 9.34 0.11 -21.62
C MET A 1 9.99 -1.17 -21.09
N ARG A 2 10.54 -2.04 -21.93
CA ARG A 2 11.38 -3.19 -21.53
C ARG A 2 12.77 -3.00 -22.14
N PHE A 3 13.81 -3.02 -21.31
CA PHE A 3 15.20 -2.88 -21.75
C PHE A 3 15.95 -4.18 -21.43
N THR A 4 16.57 -4.78 -22.45
CA THR A 4 17.41 -5.98 -22.31
C THR A 4 18.81 -5.63 -22.80
N PRO A 5 19.80 -5.46 -21.90
CA PRO A 5 21.17 -5.16 -22.31
C PRO A 5 21.78 -6.36 -23.06
N ALA A 6 22.49 -6.09 -24.17
CA ALA A 6 23.10 -7.13 -25.00
C ALA A 6 24.38 -7.73 -24.37
N ALA A 7 25.02 -6.98 -23.48
CA ALA A 7 26.20 -7.39 -22.73
C ALA A 7 26.24 -6.72 -21.34
N GLU A 8 27.18 -7.13 -20.49
CA GLU A 8 27.50 -6.36 -19.29
C GLU A 8 28.10 -4.99 -19.67
N GLY A 9 27.81 -3.97 -18.88
CA GLY A 9 28.28 -2.61 -19.15
C GLY A 9 27.37 -1.54 -18.56
N SER A 10 27.78 -0.29 -18.75
CA SER A 10 27.02 0.90 -18.35
C SER A 10 26.26 1.46 -19.55
N TYR A 11 24.96 1.63 -19.38
CA TYR A 11 24.03 2.12 -20.40
C TYR A 11 23.43 3.43 -19.91
N VAL A 12 23.49 4.49 -20.72
CA VAL A 12 22.79 5.75 -20.42
C VAL A 12 21.43 5.69 -21.10
N LEU A 13 20.36 5.69 -20.32
CA LEU A 13 18.99 5.78 -20.80
C LEU A 13 18.49 7.21 -20.59
N THR A 14 17.84 7.78 -21.60
CA THR A 14 17.18 9.08 -21.51
C THR A 14 15.68 8.87 -21.55
N LEU A 15 15.01 9.17 -20.43
CA LEU A 15 13.57 9.30 -20.39
C LEU A 15 13.20 10.67 -20.93
N GLU A 16 12.39 10.68 -21.99
CA GLU A 16 11.79 11.88 -22.54
C GLU A 16 10.30 11.89 -22.21
N ILE A 17 9.83 12.98 -21.61
CA ILE A 17 8.43 13.25 -21.34
C ILE A 17 8.03 14.42 -22.22
N LYS A 18 7.00 14.23 -23.05
CA LYS A 18 6.39 15.27 -23.89
C LYS A 18 4.98 15.52 -23.41
N ASP A 19 4.62 16.79 -23.21
CA ASP A 19 3.21 17.15 -22.99
C ASP A 19 2.41 17.09 -24.31
N SER A 20 1.09 17.05 -24.19
CA SER A 20 0.17 17.00 -25.33
C SER A 20 -0.27 18.39 -25.82
N GLY A 21 0.45 19.45 -25.45
CA GLY A 21 0.12 20.82 -25.84
C GLY A 21 0.32 21.07 -27.33
N SER A 22 -0.36 22.10 -27.87
CA SER A 22 -0.17 22.54 -29.26
C SER A 22 1.25 23.02 -29.54
N THR A 23 1.93 23.53 -28.51
CA THR A 23 3.38 23.74 -28.49
C THR A 23 3.95 22.77 -27.46
N GLN A 24 4.41 21.61 -27.92
CA GLN A 24 4.88 20.54 -27.03
C GLN A 24 6.07 21.00 -26.20
N LYS A 25 5.98 20.83 -24.87
CA LYS A 25 7.14 20.93 -23.99
C LYS A 25 7.76 19.56 -23.80
N THR A 26 9.08 19.52 -23.83
CA THR A 26 9.85 18.28 -23.63
C THR A 26 10.70 18.41 -22.37
N LEU A 27 10.61 17.42 -21.50
CA LEU A 27 11.50 17.23 -20.35
C LEU A 27 12.31 15.95 -20.59
N GLN A 28 13.65 16.04 -20.48
CA GLN A 28 14.53 14.89 -20.57
C GLN A 28 15.24 14.64 -19.25
N LYS A 29 15.35 13.37 -18.87
CA LYS A 29 16.15 12.93 -17.72
C LYS A 29 16.97 11.71 -18.13
N SER A 30 18.29 11.84 -18.06
CA SER A 30 19.19 10.71 -18.26
C SER A 30 19.52 10.03 -16.93
N PHE A 31 19.65 8.71 -16.98
CA PHE A 31 20.10 7.88 -15.89
C PHE A 31 20.96 6.73 -16.42
N THR A 32 21.99 6.37 -15.66
CA THR A 32 22.91 5.29 -16.02
C THR A 32 22.46 3.99 -15.36
N ILE A 33 22.29 2.93 -16.15
CA ILE A 33 22.08 1.56 -15.69
C ILE A 33 23.37 0.77 -15.89
N THR A 34 23.89 0.17 -14.83
CA THR A 34 24.97 -0.82 -14.93
C THR A 34 24.38 -2.23 -14.95
N SER A 35 24.61 -2.94 -16.04
CA SER A 35 24.31 -4.37 -16.18
C SER A 35 25.55 -5.18 -15.84
N ALA A 36 25.48 -6.04 -14.81
CA ALA A 36 26.54 -6.97 -14.48
C ALA A 36 25.94 -8.20 -13.78
N ALA A 37 26.39 -9.41 -14.14
CA ALA A 37 25.93 -10.65 -13.51
C ALA A 37 26.28 -10.71 -12.02
N SER A 38 27.39 -10.06 -11.61
CA SER A 38 27.82 -9.93 -10.22
C SER A 38 26.82 -9.19 -9.32
N ARG A 39 25.83 -8.51 -9.92
CA ARG A 39 24.71 -7.89 -9.21
C ARG A 39 23.66 -8.88 -8.72
N PHE A 40 23.66 -10.10 -9.24
CA PHE A 40 22.61 -11.07 -8.99
C PHE A 40 23.15 -12.26 -8.20
N LEU A 41 22.40 -12.66 -7.18
CA LEU A 41 22.61 -13.91 -6.44
C LEU A 41 21.39 -14.80 -6.63
N PHE A 42 21.59 -15.99 -7.17
CA PHE A 42 20.50 -16.91 -7.47
C PHE A 42 20.30 -17.94 -6.36
N VAL A 43 19.04 -18.16 -6.00
CA VAL A 43 18.59 -19.16 -5.02
C VAL A 43 17.67 -20.16 -5.70
N ALA A 44 17.91 -21.45 -5.51
CA ALA A 44 17.06 -22.52 -6.02
C ALA A 44 16.91 -23.62 -4.97
N THR A 45 15.73 -24.26 -4.89
CA THR A 45 15.48 -25.35 -3.91
C THR A 45 16.42 -26.55 -4.06
N ASN A 46 16.93 -26.80 -5.27
CA ASN A 46 17.94 -27.82 -5.59
C ASN A 46 19.38 -27.27 -5.59
N GLY A 47 19.59 -26.05 -5.09
CA GLY A 47 20.90 -25.43 -4.93
C GLY A 47 21.71 -26.03 -3.78
N ILE A 48 22.87 -25.41 -3.51
CA ILE A 48 23.79 -25.81 -2.42
C ILE A 48 24.32 -24.52 -1.78
N ASP A 49 24.25 -24.46 -0.45
CA ASP A 49 24.80 -23.35 0.33
C ASP A 49 26.30 -23.57 0.55
N SER A 50 27.13 -23.08 -0.38
CA SER A 50 28.59 -23.15 -0.28
C SER A 50 29.25 -21.97 -0.99
N ALA A 51 30.50 -21.67 -0.61
CA ALA A 51 31.32 -20.67 -1.29
C ALA A 51 31.47 -20.97 -2.79
N GLY A 52 31.66 -19.92 -3.61
CA GLY A 52 31.82 -20.02 -5.07
C GLY A 52 30.52 -20.29 -5.83
N ARG A 53 29.37 -20.29 -5.15
CA ARG A 53 28.03 -20.41 -5.76
C ARG A 53 27.30 -19.06 -5.79
N GLY A 54 26.01 -19.08 -6.12
CA GLY A 54 25.17 -17.90 -6.25
C GLY A 54 24.99 -17.43 -7.70
N THR A 55 25.52 -18.16 -8.67
CA THR A 55 25.27 -17.91 -10.10
C THR A 55 24.01 -18.64 -10.57
N LEU A 56 23.48 -18.27 -11.73
CA LEU A 56 22.31 -18.93 -12.31
C LEU A 56 22.52 -20.44 -12.52
N ALA A 57 23.73 -20.85 -12.93
CA ALA A 57 24.10 -22.25 -13.17
C ALA A 57 24.45 -23.02 -11.88
N ALA A 58 24.86 -22.31 -10.82
CA ALA A 58 25.23 -22.88 -9.54
C ALA A 58 24.60 -22.05 -8.39
N PRO A 59 23.28 -22.15 -8.18
CA PRO A 59 22.58 -21.32 -7.20
C PRO A 59 22.84 -21.75 -5.76
N PHE A 60 22.65 -20.82 -4.83
CA PHE A 60 22.49 -21.13 -3.41
C PHE A 60 21.20 -21.90 -3.17
N ARG A 61 21.10 -22.61 -2.04
CA ARG A 61 19.91 -23.39 -1.69
C ARG A 61 18.89 -22.54 -0.94
N THR A 62 19.36 -21.72 0.00
CA THR A 62 18.47 -20.98 0.92
C THR A 62 18.59 -19.47 0.76
N LEU A 63 17.47 -18.77 1.00
CA LEU A 63 17.43 -17.32 1.05
C LEU A 63 18.33 -16.78 2.17
N ALA A 64 18.30 -17.39 3.36
CA ALA A 64 19.12 -16.97 4.49
C ALA A 64 20.62 -16.98 4.16
N TYR A 65 21.11 -18.02 3.47
CA TYR A 65 22.50 -18.07 3.02
C TYR A 65 22.79 -16.98 2.00
N ALA A 66 21.91 -16.79 1.00
CA ALA A 66 22.08 -15.74 -0.01
C ALA A 66 22.13 -14.33 0.59
N VAL A 67 21.25 -14.02 1.56
CA VAL A 67 21.27 -12.77 2.31
C VAL A 67 22.61 -12.61 3.03
N GLY A 68 23.09 -13.64 3.73
CA GLY A 68 24.37 -13.61 4.43
C GLY A 68 25.59 -13.44 3.52
N GLN A 69 25.52 -13.88 2.26
CA GLN A 69 26.58 -13.70 1.27
C GLN A 69 26.44 -12.40 0.45
N SER A 70 25.31 -11.70 0.56
CA SER A 70 25.03 -10.54 -0.27
C SER A 70 25.72 -9.26 0.19
N ALA A 71 25.97 -8.38 -0.78
CA ALA A 71 26.27 -6.97 -0.58
C ALA A 71 24.98 -6.12 -0.69
N PRO A 72 24.92 -4.92 -0.09
CA PRO A 72 23.73 -4.06 -0.08
C PRO A 72 23.13 -3.77 -1.46
N ASN A 73 24.00 -3.69 -2.46
CA ASN A 73 23.64 -3.31 -3.80
C ASN A 73 23.20 -4.51 -4.66
N GLN A 74 23.37 -5.76 -4.21
CA GLN A 74 22.96 -6.93 -5.00
C GLN A 74 21.46 -7.17 -4.97
N VAL A 75 20.98 -8.00 -5.89
CA VAL A 75 19.61 -8.51 -5.99
C VAL A 75 19.65 -10.02 -5.81
N ILE A 76 18.84 -10.52 -4.89
CA ILE A 76 18.63 -11.96 -4.71
C ILE A 76 17.46 -12.39 -5.59
N VAL A 77 17.72 -13.30 -6.51
CA VAL A 77 16.76 -13.83 -7.49
C VAL A 77 16.41 -15.27 -7.11
N MET A 78 15.16 -15.49 -6.72
CA MET A 78 14.67 -16.80 -6.30
C MET A 78 14.06 -17.53 -7.49
N ARG A 79 14.50 -18.77 -7.72
CA ARG A 79 13.96 -19.68 -8.75
C ARG A 79 12.70 -20.36 -8.24
N LYS A 80 11.88 -20.89 -9.14
CA LYS A 80 10.63 -21.58 -8.83
C LYS A 80 10.81 -22.61 -7.70
N GLY A 81 9.86 -22.65 -6.78
CA GLY A 81 9.85 -23.61 -5.70
C GLY A 81 9.18 -23.09 -4.43
N ASN A 82 9.01 -24.01 -3.48
CA ASN A 82 8.56 -23.69 -2.13
C ASN A 82 9.77 -23.64 -1.19
N TYR A 83 9.96 -22.51 -0.53
CA TYR A 83 11.05 -22.25 0.39
C TYR A 83 10.50 -22.11 1.80
N ALA A 84 10.89 -23.03 2.68
CA ALA A 84 10.67 -22.86 4.10
C ALA A 84 11.59 -21.74 4.62
N LEU A 85 10.99 -20.65 5.08
CA LEU A 85 11.71 -19.50 5.61
C LEU A 85 11.59 -19.46 7.13
N GLY A 86 12.74 -19.22 7.76
CA GLY A 86 12.82 -18.87 9.18
C GLY A 86 12.78 -17.36 9.38
N LYS A 87 13.40 -16.93 10.48
CA LYS A 87 13.64 -15.51 10.77
C LYS A 87 14.29 -14.80 9.58
N SER A 88 13.69 -13.71 9.13
CA SER A 88 14.04 -13.01 7.88
C SER A 88 14.24 -11.51 8.12
N ASP A 89 15.20 -11.17 8.99
CA ASP A 89 15.63 -9.78 9.20
C ASP A 89 16.57 -9.36 8.06
N LEU A 90 16.25 -8.24 7.40
CA LEU A 90 17.05 -7.69 6.29
C LEU A 90 17.61 -6.32 6.69
N PHE A 91 18.93 -6.23 6.82
CA PHE A 91 19.67 -5.06 7.30
C PHE A 91 20.30 -4.25 6.17
N ASP A 92 20.66 -3.00 6.44
CA ASP A 92 21.25 -2.06 5.47
C ASP A 92 22.62 -2.49 4.92
N ASP A 93 23.34 -3.39 5.60
CA ASP A 93 24.63 -3.94 5.17
C ASP A 93 24.49 -5.17 4.24
N ARG A 94 23.26 -5.60 3.96
CA ARG A 94 22.92 -6.74 3.09
C ARG A 94 21.90 -6.36 2.02
N SER A 95 21.75 -7.23 1.03
CA SER A 95 20.72 -7.05 0.02
C SER A 95 19.34 -7.13 0.66
N LYS A 96 18.50 -6.14 0.34
CA LYS A 96 17.07 -6.09 0.65
C LYS A 96 16.21 -6.19 -0.62
N GLN A 97 16.81 -6.61 -1.73
CA GLN A 97 16.14 -6.77 -3.01
C GLN A 97 15.95 -8.25 -3.28
N ILE A 98 14.74 -8.75 -3.04
CA ILE A 98 14.38 -10.16 -3.17
C ILE A 98 13.28 -10.26 -4.22
N ILE A 99 13.58 -10.91 -5.33
CA ILE A 99 12.65 -11.02 -6.45
C ILE A 99 12.54 -12.47 -6.90
N ALA A 100 11.39 -12.85 -7.47
CA ALA A 100 11.30 -14.07 -8.25
C ALA A 100 12.04 -13.91 -9.58
N TYR A 101 12.55 -15.04 -10.08
CA TYR A 101 13.01 -15.13 -11.45
C TYR A 101 11.81 -14.87 -12.39
N PRO A 102 11.99 -14.14 -13.51
CA PRO A 102 10.88 -13.82 -14.42
C PRO A 102 10.06 -15.05 -14.80
N ASP A 103 8.73 -14.90 -14.76
CA ASP A 103 7.74 -15.92 -15.11
C ASP A 103 7.79 -17.21 -14.26
N GLU A 104 8.53 -17.20 -13.13
CA GLU A 104 8.59 -18.30 -12.18
C GLU A 104 7.82 -17.96 -10.90
N VAL A 105 7.11 -18.95 -10.33
CA VAL A 105 6.37 -18.81 -9.07
C VAL A 105 7.25 -19.26 -7.91
N VAL A 106 7.50 -18.35 -6.97
CA VAL A 106 8.26 -18.58 -5.74
C VAL A 106 7.32 -18.50 -4.55
N VAL A 107 7.20 -19.59 -3.80
CA VAL A 107 6.47 -19.60 -2.53
C VAL A 107 7.46 -19.47 -1.39
N ALA A 108 7.36 -18.38 -0.64
CA ALA A 108 8.08 -18.12 0.59
C ALA A 108 7.16 -18.45 1.78
N ASP A 109 7.37 -19.62 2.39
CA ASP A 109 6.53 -20.16 3.47
C ASP A 109 7.17 -19.89 4.84
N PHE A 110 6.50 -19.07 5.65
CA PHE A 110 6.98 -18.66 6.97
C PHE A 110 6.47 -19.54 8.12
N ALA A 111 5.78 -20.65 7.82
CA ALA A 111 5.33 -21.66 8.79
C ALA A 111 4.51 -21.09 9.97
N LYS A 112 3.82 -19.96 9.77
CA LYS A 112 3.02 -19.22 10.76
C LYS A 112 3.82 -18.72 11.95
N SER A 113 5.14 -18.57 11.82
CA SER A 113 6.01 -18.14 12.92
C SER A 113 6.86 -16.91 12.60
N ASN A 114 6.93 -16.45 11.35
CA ASN A 114 7.82 -15.38 10.92
C ASN A 114 7.19 -14.50 9.82
N SER A 115 7.93 -13.46 9.46
CA SER A 115 7.66 -12.53 8.38
C SER A 115 8.97 -11.99 7.81
N PHE A 116 8.90 -11.20 6.73
CA PHE A 116 10.02 -10.33 6.37
C PHE A 116 10.08 -9.14 7.31
N TRP A 117 11.26 -8.85 7.85
CA TRP A 117 11.49 -7.69 8.70
C TRP A 117 12.59 -6.79 8.13
N LEU A 118 12.20 -5.64 7.59
CA LEU A 118 13.13 -4.66 7.05
C LEU A 118 13.66 -3.76 8.16
N LYS A 119 14.98 -3.77 8.33
CA LYS A 119 15.71 -2.82 9.19
C LYS A 119 16.35 -1.77 8.28
N ASN A 120 15.57 -0.75 7.89
CA ASN A 120 15.93 0.23 6.86
C ASN A 120 16.02 1.65 7.48
N GLY A 121 17.01 1.81 8.36
CA GLY A 121 17.17 3.00 9.19
C GLY A 121 17.68 4.23 8.44
N SER A 122 18.51 4.02 7.42
CA SER A 122 19.16 5.11 6.70
C SER A 122 18.43 5.51 5.42
N SER A 123 18.17 6.82 5.24
CA SER A 123 17.59 7.35 4.00
C SER A 123 18.51 7.25 2.78
N SER A 124 19.80 6.98 2.99
CA SER A 124 20.79 6.73 1.93
C SER A 124 21.00 5.26 1.60
N ALA A 125 20.33 4.34 2.32
CA ALA A 125 20.45 2.91 2.05
C ALA A 125 19.85 2.55 0.68
N GLN A 126 20.26 1.40 0.15
CA GLN A 126 19.61 0.84 -1.03
C GLN A 126 18.12 0.56 -0.72
N ILE A 127 17.25 0.99 -1.62
CA ILE A 127 15.79 0.74 -1.55
C ILE A 127 15.55 -0.78 -1.45
N ALA A 128 14.72 -1.18 -0.49
CA ALA A 128 14.27 -2.56 -0.39
C ALA A 128 13.22 -2.85 -1.49
N ARG A 129 13.25 -4.05 -2.06
CA ARG A 129 12.35 -4.48 -3.12
C ARG A 129 11.91 -5.91 -2.91
N PHE A 130 10.61 -6.14 -2.96
CA PHE A 130 9.99 -7.46 -3.04
C PHE A 130 9.18 -7.54 -4.32
N GLU A 131 9.45 -8.53 -5.16
CA GLU A 131 8.76 -8.64 -6.44
C GLU A 131 8.50 -10.08 -6.91
N GLY A 132 7.26 -10.36 -7.33
CA GLY A 132 6.90 -11.65 -7.93
C GLY A 132 6.84 -12.82 -6.94
N LEU A 133 6.68 -12.55 -5.65
CA LEU A 133 6.71 -13.56 -4.59
C LEU A 133 5.30 -13.94 -4.13
N ASP A 134 5.08 -15.22 -3.85
CA ASP A 134 3.94 -15.71 -3.08
C ASP A 134 4.38 -15.87 -1.61
N LEU A 135 3.82 -15.06 -0.70
CA LEU A 135 4.11 -15.13 0.73
C LEU A 135 3.05 -15.97 1.44
N ALA A 136 3.44 -17.12 1.98
CA ALA A 136 2.54 -18.06 2.61
C ALA A 136 2.80 -18.18 4.12
N ASN A 137 1.73 -18.44 4.86
CA ASN A 137 1.75 -18.72 6.29
C ASN A 137 2.52 -17.67 7.08
N VAL A 138 2.29 -16.39 6.80
CA VAL A 138 2.95 -15.31 7.52
C VAL A 138 2.40 -15.16 8.94
N ALA A 139 3.24 -14.73 9.88
CA ALA A 139 2.86 -14.50 11.27
C ALA A 139 2.76 -13.01 11.56
N GLN A 140 1.59 -12.54 12.00
CA GLN A 140 1.26 -11.14 12.33
C GLN A 140 1.35 -10.14 11.15
N HIS A 141 2.42 -10.21 10.38
CA HIS A 141 2.71 -9.36 9.24
C HIS A 141 3.28 -10.21 8.10
N GLY A 142 3.12 -9.80 6.85
CA GLY A 142 3.85 -10.42 5.73
C GLY A 142 5.21 -9.76 5.51
N ILE A 143 5.18 -8.45 5.28
CA ILE A 143 6.36 -7.59 5.17
C ILE A 143 6.20 -6.46 6.20
N SER A 144 7.12 -6.43 7.16
CA SER A 144 7.23 -5.37 8.17
C SER A 144 8.42 -4.48 7.88
N CYS A 145 8.33 -3.21 8.23
CA CYS A 145 9.50 -2.34 8.22
C CYS A 145 9.65 -1.41 9.42
N ASP A 146 10.91 -1.14 9.72
CA ASP A 146 11.37 -0.50 10.94
C ASP A 146 12.73 0.21 10.73
N PRO A 147 12.73 1.53 10.52
CA PRO A 147 11.79 2.29 9.68
C PRO A 147 12.03 1.98 8.18
N CYS A 148 11.33 2.68 7.28
CA CYS A 148 11.43 2.60 5.81
C CYS A 148 11.93 3.92 5.18
N THR A 149 13.00 4.53 5.71
CA THR A 149 13.35 5.92 5.34
C THR A 149 13.91 6.08 3.93
N ALA A 150 14.62 5.07 3.39
CA ALA A 150 15.06 5.05 1.99
C ALA A 150 13.91 4.77 1.00
N GLY A 151 12.80 4.24 1.50
CA GLY A 151 11.68 3.73 0.72
C GLY A 151 11.71 2.22 0.49
N VAL A 152 10.55 1.67 0.18
CA VAL A 152 10.33 0.24 -0.10
C VAL A 152 9.43 0.06 -1.31
N VAL A 153 9.80 -0.86 -2.18
CA VAL A 153 8.98 -1.31 -3.31
C VAL A 153 8.44 -2.70 -3.02
N ILE A 154 7.12 -2.85 -3.03
CA ILE A 154 6.42 -4.13 -2.92
C ILE A 154 5.55 -4.25 -4.16
N ARG A 155 5.97 -5.08 -5.11
CA ARG A 155 5.33 -5.15 -6.43
C ARG A 155 4.96 -6.57 -6.82
N ASN A 156 3.77 -6.81 -7.34
CA ASN A 156 3.40 -8.14 -7.85
C ASN A 156 3.67 -9.24 -6.81
N VAL A 157 3.38 -8.96 -5.53
CA VAL A 157 3.47 -9.90 -4.42
C VAL A 157 2.08 -10.42 -4.13
N ARG A 158 1.96 -11.74 -3.99
CA ARG A 158 0.74 -12.40 -3.57
C ARG A 158 0.86 -12.86 -2.13
N PHE A 159 0.00 -12.36 -1.27
CA PHE A 159 -0.11 -12.85 0.10
C PHE A 159 -1.10 -14.00 0.13
N VAL A 160 -0.59 -15.23 0.27
CA VAL A 160 -1.36 -16.49 0.15
C VAL A 160 -2.10 -16.83 1.44
N SER A 161 -1.44 -16.66 2.59
CA SER A 161 -2.06 -16.88 3.89
C SER A 161 -1.32 -16.19 5.03
N GLY A 162 -2.06 -15.82 6.07
CA GLY A 162 -1.53 -15.18 7.28
C GLY A 162 -2.27 -15.61 8.54
N THR A 163 -1.64 -15.43 9.70
CA THR A 163 -2.25 -15.71 10.99
C THR A 163 -1.79 -14.70 12.04
N GLU A 164 -2.74 -14.11 12.75
CA GLU A 164 -2.48 -13.26 13.90
C GLU A 164 -1.93 -14.09 15.06
N THR A 165 -0.85 -13.61 15.67
CA THR A 165 -0.20 -14.29 16.77
C THR A 165 -0.83 -13.91 18.11
N SER A 166 -0.67 -14.73 19.16
CA SER A 166 -1.35 -14.53 20.45
C SER A 166 -0.71 -13.47 21.36
N GLY A 167 0.34 -12.78 20.92
CA GLY A 167 1.13 -11.88 21.76
C GLY A 167 0.86 -10.39 21.58
N GLU A 168 0.33 -9.98 20.42
CA GLU A 168 0.29 -8.57 20.03
C GLU A 168 -1.02 -8.27 19.29
N SER A 169 -1.90 -7.49 19.91
CA SER A 169 -3.04 -6.83 19.24
C SER A 169 -2.58 -5.63 18.39
N ASP A 170 -1.33 -5.64 17.92
CA ASP A 170 -0.71 -4.52 17.21
C ASP A 170 -0.94 -4.64 15.72
N ASN A 171 -2.18 -4.37 15.30
CA ASN A 171 -2.57 -4.13 13.92
C ASN A 171 -2.11 -5.23 12.92
N PRO A 172 -2.53 -6.50 13.08
CA PRO A 172 -2.18 -7.57 12.14
C PRO A 172 -2.52 -7.13 10.71
N SER A 173 -1.64 -7.37 9.74
CA SER A 173 -1.83 -6.98 8.34
C SER A 173 -0.90 -7.79 7.42
N TYR A 174 -0.95 -7.62 6.11
CA TYR A 174 0.08 -8.17 5.22
C TYR A 174 1.28 -7.25 5.07
N ILE A 175 1.04 -5.94 5.01
CA ILE A 175 2.10 -4.93 4.96
C ILE A 175 1.98 -4.04 6.19
N TYR A 176 3.08 -3.89 6.91
CA TYR A 176 3.13 -3.14 8.15
C TYR A 176 4.36 -2.24 8.21
N SER A 177 4.20 -1.02 8.71
CA SER A 177 5.33 -0.17 9.08
C SER A 177 5.17 0.35 10.50
N MET A 178 6.26 0.36 11.27
CA MET A 178 6.22 0.85 12.66
C MET A 178 6.09 2.37 12.75
N ASP A 179 5.50 2.80 13.87
CA ASP A 179 5.52 4.18 14.32
C ASP A 179 6.85 4.52 15.00
N TYR A 180 7.56 5.52 14.49
CA TYR A 180 8.74 6.10 15.13
C TYR A 180 8.61 7.63 15.26
N GLY A 181 7.39 8.12 15.46
CA GLY A 181 7.09 9.54 15.54
C GLY A 181 7.40 10.25 14.22
N LEU A 182 8.38 11.17 14.23
CA LEU A 182 8.70 12.06 13.09
C LEU A 182 9.45 11.38 11.92
N ARG A 183 9.71 10.07 11.96
CA ARG A 183 10.36 9.38 10.84
C ARG A 183 9.32 9.02 9.79
N HIS A 184 9.60 9.43 8.56
CA HIS A 184 8.70 9.24 7.43
C HIS A 184 9.08 7.99 6.63
N ASN A 185 8.08 7.17 6.34
CA ASN A 185 8.22 5.94 5.59
C ASN A 185 7.79 6.18 4.14
N LYS A 186 8.54 5.68 3.15
CA LYS A 186 8.19 5.85 1.72
C LYS A 186 7.86 4.52 1.06
N PHE A 187 6.83 4.48 0.24
CA PHE A 187 6.35 3.24 -0.35
C PHE A 187 5.96 3.38 -1.82
N LEU A 188 6.30 2.34 -2.59
CA LEU A 188 5.57 1.96 -3.78
C LEU A 188 4.98 0.57 -3.52
N ILE A 189 3.66 0.49 -3.33
CA ILE A 189 2.93 -0.76 -3.15
C ILE A 189 2.04 -0.93 -4.37
N GLN A 190 2.45 -1.80 -5.29
CA GLN A 190 1.87 -1.87 -6.63
C GLN A 190 1.54 -3.30 -7.09
N ASP A 191 0.42 -3.49 -7.78
CA ASP A 191 0.07 -4.76 -8.44
C ASP A 191 0.02 -5.97 -7.48
N ASN A 192 -0.24 -5.77 -6.18
CA ASN A 192 -0.20 -6.86 -5.20
C ASN A 192 -1.57 -7.53 -5.01
N ASP A 193 -1.55 -8.84 -4.71
CA ASP A 193 -2.74 -9.62 -4.35
C ASP A 193 -2.74 -9.91 -2.85
N MET A 194 -3.65 -9.25 -2.12
CA MET A 194 -3.88 -9.40 -0.69
C MET A 194 -5.12 -10.27 -0.41
N GLY A 195 -5.46 -11.20 -1.29
CA GLY A 195 -6.65 -12.05 -1.19
C GLY A 195 -6.51 -13.35 -0.39
N GLY A 196 -5.32 -13.64 0.16
CA GLY A 196 -5.07 -14.86 0.91
C GLY A 196 -5.91 -15.00 2.18
N ALA A 197 -6.04 -16.22 2.70
CA ALA A 197 -6.74 -16.44 3.95
C ALA A 197 -5.93 -15.87 5.12
N TYR A 198 -6.43 -14.84 5.79
CA TYR A 198 -5.82 -14.28 7.00
C TYR A 198 -6.66 -14.64 8.23
N THR A 199 -6.13 -15.46 9.14
CA THR A 199 -6.82 -15.79 10.40
C THR A 199 -6.55 -14.73 11.47
N MET A 200 -7.57 -13.97 11.86
CA MET A 200 -7.47 -12.97 12.94
C MET A 200 -8.20 -13.45 14.19
N LYS A 201 -7.63 -13.13 15.35
CA LYS A 201 -8.12 -13.46 16.69
C LYS A 201 -8.84 -12.29 17.35
N PHE A 202 -8.39 -11.04 17.15
CA PHE A 202 -8.88 -9.89 17.92
C PHE A 202 -9.78 -8.94 17.12
N THR A 203 -11.06 -8.81 17.51
CA THR A 203 -12.07 -8.07 16.74
C THR A 203 -11.87 -6.55 16.58
N ALA A 204 -11.04 -5.90 17.41
CA ALA A 204 -10.89 -4.45 17.43
C ALA A 204 -9.96 -3.91 16.32
N ASN A 205 -8.94 -4.68 15.95
CA ASN A 205 -7.83 -4.26 15.08
C ASN A 205 -7.66 -5.18 13.85
N ASN A 206 -8.78 -5.59 13.25
CA ASN A 206 -8.78 -6.51 12.11
C ASN A 206 -8.42 -5.82 10.78
N TYR A 207 -7.14 -5.58 10.55
CA TYR A 207 -6.61 -5.00 9.31
C TYR A 207 -6.18 -6.12 8.35
N GLY A 208 -6.75 -6.19 7.15
CA GLY A 208 -6.47 -7.29 6.21
C GLY A 208 -5.30 -7.01 5.28
N GLY A 209 -5.26 -5.79 4.74
CA GLY A 209 -4.31 -5.41 3.72
C GLY A 209 -3.04 -4.81 4.32
N MET A 210 -3.13 -3.56 4.73
CA MET A 210 -1.96 -2.80 5.18
C MET A 210 -2.24 -1.85 6.33
N VAL A 211 -1.22 -1.62 7.14
CA VAL A 211 -1.19 -0.62 8.19
C VAL A 211 0.15 0.11 8.09
N LEU A 212 0.10 1.35 7.61
CA LEU A 212 1.27 2.18 7.39
C LEU A 212 1.24 3.32 8.39
N PHE A 213 2.27 3.45 9.21
CA PHE A 213 2.45 4.62 10.07
C PHE A 213 3.35 5.65 9.39
N SER A 214 2.94 6.92 9.42
CA SER A 214 3.69 8.06 8.89
C SER A 214 4.21 7.83 7.46
N ALA A 215 3.33 7.34 6.57
CA ALA A 215 3.65 7.16 5.17
C ALA A 215 3.72 8.52 4.44
N PHE A 216 4.76 8.69 3.63
CA PHE A 216 5.09 9.91 2.91
C PHE A 216 5.47 9.65 1.47
N ASP A 217 5.12 10.57 0.57
CA ASP A 217 5.48 10.50 -0.85
C ASP A 217 5.20 9.11 -1.45
N SER A 218 4.12 8.48 -1.01
CA SER A 218 3.87 7.06 -1.25
C SER A 218 2.78 6.84 -2.29
N VAL A 219 2.94 5.80 -3.10
CA VAL A 219 1.95 5.39 -4.09
C VAL A 219 1.50 3.96 -3.77
N ILE A 220 0.20 3.82 -3.55
CA ILE A 220 -0.48 2.55 -3.30
C ILE A 220 -1.45 2.35 -4.47
N GLU A 221 -1.05 1.53 -5.44
CA GLU A 221 -1.78 1.42 -6.70
C GLU A 221 -1.98 0.02 -7.25
N ASN A 222 -3.08 -0.19 -7.97
CA ASN A 222 -3.34 -1.46 -8.68
C ASN A 222 -3.30 -2.71 -7.79
N ASN A 223 -3.55 -2.55 -6.48
CA ASN A 223 -3.60 -3.68 -5.55
C ASN A 223 -5.03 -4.24 -5.47
N GLN A 224 -5.13 -5.54 -5.18
CA GLN A 224 -6.41 -6.20 -4.93
C GLN A 224 -6.47 -6.81 -3.53
N MET A 225 -7.62 -6.70 -2.89
CA MET A 225 -7.95 -7.34 -1.63
C MET A 225 -9.40 -7.84 -1.71
N PRO A 226 -9.65 -9.03 -2.31
CA PRO A 226 -10.99 -9.62 -2.40
C PRO A 226 -11.50 -10.12 -1.04
N ALA A 227 -12.82 -10.28 -0.88
CA ALA A 227 -13.44 -10.81 0.36
C ALA A 227 -13.20 -12.31 0.62
N ASN A 228 -12.21 -12.92 -0.03
CA ASN A 228 -11.77 -14.30 0.24
C ASN A 228 -11.06 -14.44 1.58
N GLN A 229 -10.76 -13.31 2.22
CA GLN A 229 -10.22 -13.28 3.56
C GLN A 229 -11.30 -13.61 4.61
N THR A 230 -10.88 -13.98 5.81
CA THR A 230 -11.82 -14.45 6.84
C THR A 230 -12.88 -13.41 7.19
N GLY A 231 -14.05 -13.88 7.67
CA GLY A 231 -15.18 -13.02 8.09
C GLY A 231 -14.89 -12.13 9.31
N SER A 232 -13.63 -11.97 9.72
CA SER A 232 -13.23 -11.04 10.78
C SER A 232 -12.67 -9.73 10.23
N ILE A 233 -12.26 -9.63 8.97
CA ILE A 233 -11.60 -8.42 8.45
C ILE A 233 -12.57 -7.25 8.37
N ARG A 234 -12.13 -6.09 8.90
CA ARG A 234 -12.93 -4.86 8.96
C ARG A 234 -12.27 -3.69 8.25
N LYS A 235 -10.95 -3.74 8.06
CA LYS A 235 -10.19 -2.61 7.53
C LYS A 235 -9.24 -3.09 6.43
N GLY A 236 -9.27 -2.44 5.28
CA GLY A 236 -8.44 -2.77 4.13
C GLY A 236 -7.07 -2.13 4.24
N PHE A 237 -6.95 -0.92 3.70
CA PHE A 237 -5.72 -0.14 3.65
C PHE A 237 -5.78 1.02 4.63
N VAL A 238 -4.87 1.02 5.60
CA VAL A 238 -4.89 2.01 6.68
C VAL A 238 -3.57 2.76 6.77
N ASP A 239 -3.69 4.08 6.83
CA ASP A 239 -2.61 5.03 7.04
C ASP A 239 -2.80 5.67 8.42
N LYS A 240 -1.79 5.60 9.28
CA LYS A 240 -1.78 6.02 10.69
C LYS A 240 -0.72 7.08 10.93
N ALA A 241 -0.81 7.75 12.09
CA ALA A 241 0.05 8.87 12.45
C ALA A 241 -0.06 10.03 11.44
N TYR A 242 1.05 10.44 10.81
CA TYR A 242 1.10 11.61 9.94
C TYR A 242 1.22 11.23 8.45
N SER A 243 0.09 11.10 7.76
CA SER A 243 0.03 10.70 6.34
C SER A 243 0.23 11.91 5.42
N ASN A 244 1.19 11.89 4.50
CA ASN A 244 1.50 13.08 3.70
C ASN A 244 1.86 12.77 2.25
N ASN A 245 1.26 13.48 1.29
CA ASN A 245 1.59 13.37 -0.13
C ASN A 245 1.49 11.92 -0.66
N ASN A 246 0.45 11.21 -0.20
CA ASN A 246 0.20 9.82 -0.58
C ASN A 246 -0.92 9.74 -1.61
N ALA A 247 -0.78 8.82 -2.56
CA ALA A 247 -1.82 8.49 -3.54
C ALA A 247 -2.28 7.04 -3.40
N TYR A 248 -3.59 6.85 -3.22
CA TYR A 248 -4.26 5.57 -3.24
C TYR A 248 -5.12 5.48 -4.50
N ARG A 249 -4.69 4.68 -5.49
CA ARG A 249 -5.37 4.66 -6.78
C ARG A 249 -5.51 3.31 -7.45
N GLU A 250 -6.57 3.13 -8.22
CA GLU A 250 -6.75 1.91 -9.05
C GLU A 250 -6.76 0.62 -8.22
N ASN A 251 -7.07 0.70 -6.93
CA ASN A 251 -7.14 -0.48 -6.07
C ASN A 251 -8.55 -1.08 -6.08
N TYR A 252 -8.62 -2.40 -5.95
CA TYR A 252 -9.85 -3.15 -5.68
C TYR A 252 -9.84 -3.66 -4.24
N ILE A 253 -10.81 -3.25 -3.43
CA ILE A 253 -10.92 -3.68 -2.03
C ILE A 253 -12.34 -4.13 -1.76
N GLU A 254 -12.50 -5.36 -1.31
CA GLU A 254 -13.76 -5.91 -0.87
C GLU A 254 -13.63 -6.39 0.57
N ILE A 255 -14.51 -5.89 1.43
CA ILE A 255 -14.64 -6.35 2.81
C ILE A 255 -15.82 -7.32 2.88
N PRO A 256 -15.77 -8.38 3.70
CA PRO A 256 -16.94 -9.22 3.92
C PRO A 256 -18.18 -8.40 4.28
N ALA A 257 -19.35 -8.78 3.76
CA ALA A 257 -20.59 -8.07 4.07
C ALA A 257 -20.94 -8.17 5.56
N GLY A 258 -21.65 -7.15 6.08
CA GLY A 258 -22.15 -7.14 7.47
C GLY A 258 -21.11 -6.80 8.54
N GLN A 259 -19.90 -6.39 8.15
CA GLN A 259 -18.88 -5.94 9.10
C GLN A 259 -19.21 -4.57 9.70
N THR A 260 -18.82 -4.38 10.96
CA THR A 260 -18.84 -3.07 11.62
C THR A 260 -17.58 -2.30 11.27
N GLU A 261 -17.71 -1.02 10.91
CA GLU A 261 -16.61 -0.17 10.43
C GLU A 261 -15.88 -0.74 9.19
N PRO A 262 -16.59 -1.01 8.07
CA PRO A 262 -15.94 -1.55 6.88
C PRO A 262 -15.14 -0.47 6.16
N ASP A 263 -13.94 -0.17 6.66
CA ASP A 263 -13.06 0.86 6.09
C ASP A 263 -12.18 0.25 5.01
N GLY A 264 -12.52 0.47 3.73
CA GLY A 264 -11.69 0.02 2.60
C GLY A 264 -10.36 0.77 2.56
N ILE A 265 -10.42 2.11 2.57
CA ILE A 265 -9.25 2.98 2.69
C ILE A 265 -9.48 3.92 3.88
N LYS A 266 -8.53 3.95 4.82
CA LYS A 266 -8.63 4.72 6.04
C LYS A 266 -7.40 5.57 6.28
N ILE A 267 -7.58 6.87 6.36
CA ILE A 267 -6.56 7.81 6.82
C ILE A 267 -6.93 8.18 8.25
N MET A 268 -6.18 7.69 9.24
CA MET A 268 -6.50 7.92 10.66
C MET A 268 -6.06 9.29 11.14
N ALA A 269 -4.94 9.82 10.61
CA ALA A 269 -4.43 11.16 10.88
C ALA A 269 -4.27 11.48 12.38
N GLN A 270 -3.64 10.59 13.17
CA GLN A 270 -3.46 10.82 14.62
C GLN A 270 -2.65 12.09 14.91
N ASP A 271 -1.64 12.35 14.09
CA ASP A 271 -0.75 13.51 14.18
C ASP A 271 -1.02 14.54 13.07
N GLY A 272 -2.06 14.31 12.27
CA GLY A 272 -2.41 15.09 11.08
C GLY A 272 -2.26 14.33 9.77
N SER A 273 -2.62 14.98 8.68
CA SER A 273 -2.41 14.49 7.32
C SER A 273 -2.42 15.64 6.31
N ASP A 274 -1.70 15.50 5.21
CA ASP A 274 -1.67 16.52 4.16
C ASP A 274 -1.63 15.91 2.76
N GLN A 275 -2.27 16.54 1.77
CA GLN A 275 -2.15 16.21 0.35
C GLN A 275 -2.42 14.74 -0.03
N VAL A 276 -3.22 14.02 0.76
CA VAL A 276 -3.63 12.65 0.43
C VAL A 276 -4.67 12.64 -0.72
N GLN A 277 -4.40 11.84 -1.74
CA GLN A 277 -5.29 11.61 -2.87
C GLN A 277 -5.81 10.17 -2.87
N ILE A 278 -7.13 10.00 -2.98
CA ILE A 278 -7.79 8.69 -3.05
C ILE A 278 -8.70 8.68 -4.26
N HIS A 279 -8.31 7.96 -5.31
CA HIS A 279 -9.04 8.04 -6.57
C HIS A 279 -9.04 6.79 -7.44
N HIS A 280 -10.05 6.62 -8.28
CA HIS A 280 -10.11 5.49 -9.22
C HIS A 280 -10.10 4.10 -8.55
N ASN A 281 -10.53 4.00 -7.29
CA ASN A 281 -10.63 2.73 -6.58
C ASN A 281 -12.03 2.12 -6.72
N LEU A 282 -12.11 0.79 -6.67
CA LEU A 282 -13.36 0.03 -6.53
C LEU A 282 -13.44 -0.57 -5.13
N LEU A 283 -14.42 -0.10 -4.34
CA LEU A 283 -14.63 -0.53 -2.96
C LEU A 283 -15.99 -1.24 -2.83
N ILE A 284 -16.00 -2.48 -2.39
CA ILE A 284 -17.21 -3.31 -2.25
C ILE A 284 -17.42 -3.67 -0.77
N ASN A 285 -18.63 -3.38 -0.27
CA ASN A 285 -18.98 -3.43 1.15
C ASN A 285 -17.97 -2.68 2.03
N ALA A 286 -17.37 -1.61 1.50
CA ALA A 286 -16.26 -0.91 2.10
C ALA A 286 -16.31 0.59 1.76
N GLY A 287 -15.91 1.44 2.72
CA GLY A 287 -15.90 2.90 2.61
C GLY A 287 -14.52 3.53 2.57
N ILE A 288 -14.50 4.86 2.47
CA ILE A 288 -13.32 5.70 2.68
C ILE A 288 -13.54 6.48 3.96
N THR A 289 -12.60 6.43 4.89
CA THR A 289 -12.69 7.17 6.16
C THR A 289 -11.47 8.05 6.34
N LEU A 290 -11.70 9.34 6.58
CA LEU A 290 -10.66 10.34 6.79
C LEU A 290 -10.74 10.91 8.20
N GLY A 291 -9.60 10.96 8.89
CA GLY A 291 -9.42 11.75 10.11
C GLY A 291 -9.96 11.15 11.39
N GLN A 292 -10.33 9.86 11.40
CA GLN A 292 -11.01 9.28 12.56
C GLN A 292 -10.24 9.42 13.88
N GLN A 293 -8.92 9.59 13.87
CA GLN A 293 -8.12 9.80 15.09
C GLN A 293 -7.49 11.19 15.20
N CYS A 294 -7.95 12.14 14.39
CA CYS A 294 -7.51 13.54 14.44
C CYS A 294 -8.18 14.28 15.61
N PHE A 295 -7.87 13.91 16.86
CA PHE A 295 -8.55 14.47 18.05
C PHE A 295 -7.76 15.57 18.76
N GLN A 296 -6.45 15.65 18.51
CA GLN A 296 -5.58 16.61 19.19
C GLN A 296 -5.70 18.00 18.55
N ALA A 297 -5.56 19.07 19.34
CA ALA A 297 -5.56 20.44 18.83
C ALA A 297 -4.42 20.72 17.81
N THR A 298 -3.34 19.93 17.90
CA THR A 298 -2.20 19.95 16.98
C THR A 298 -2.45 19.21 15.67
N CYS A 299 -3.46 18.34 15.61
CA CYS A 299 -3.78 17.60 14.40
C CYS A 299 -4.33 18.53 13.33
N ARG A 300 -3.76 18.45 12.12
CA ARG A 300 -4.18 19.23 10.95
C ARG A 300 -4.43 18.30 9.78
N MET A 301 -5.55 18.46 9.10
CA MET A 301 -5.86 17.78 7.85
C MET A 301 -6.01 18.82 6.74
N THR A 302 -5.17 18.73 5.72
CA THR A 302 -5.14 19.70 4.62
C THR A 302 -5.05 19.05 3.24
N ASP A 303 -5.61 19.72 2.24
CA ASP A 303 -5.46 19.39 0.82
C ASP A 303 -5.79 17.95 0.38
N HIS A 304 -6.73 17.30 1.06
CA HIS A 304 -7.20 15.96 0.67
C HIS A 304 -8.13 15.98 -0.54
N SER A 305 -8.04 14.94 -1.37
CA SER A 305 -8.88 14.76 -2.56
C SER A 305 -9.41 13.33 -2.65
N VAL A 306 -10.72 13.17 -2.71
CA VAL A 306 -11.41 11.88 -2.88
C VAL A 306 -12.26 11.94 -4.14
N HIS A 307 -11.84 11.29 -5.23
CA HIS A 307 -12.55 11.41 -6.50
C HIS A 307 -12.49 10.20 -7.41
N HIS A 308 -13.47 10.05 -8.31
CA HIS A 308 -13.49 8.98 -9.30
C HIS A 308 -13.46 7.56 -8.70
N ASN A 309 -13.88 7.40 -7.45
CA ASN A 309 -14.01 6.08 -6.84
C ASN A 309 -15.41 5.51 -7.09
N THR A 310 -15.52 4.19 -7.14
CA THR A 310 -16.80 3.48 -7.11
C THR A 310 -16.94 2.73 -5.78
N LEU A 311 -17.93 3.11 -4.98
CA LEU A 311 -18.22 2.52 -3.68
C LEU A 311 -19.57 1.80 -3.75
N VAL A 312 -19.58 0.50 -3.52
CA VAL A 312 -20.80 -0.33 -3.44
C VAL A 312 -20.99 -0.76 -1.99
N ASN A 313 -22.15 -0.48 -1.41
CA ASN A 313 -22.44 -0.68 0.01
C ASN A 313 -21.41 -0.02 0.95
N GLY A 314 -20.90 1.13 0.54
CA GLY A 314 -19.94 1.94 1.28
C GLY A 314 -20.27 3.43 1.21
N GLY A 315 -19.42 4.25 1.82
CA GLY A 315 -19.56 5.70 1.81
C GLY A 315 -18.24 6.39 2.12
N VAL A 316 -18.26 7.73 2.14
CA VAL A 316 -17.12 8.55 2.55
C VAL A 316 -17.43 9.18 3.90
N GLY A 317 -16.66 8.82 4.93
CA GLY A 317 -16.71 9.41 6.27
C GLY A 317 -15.57 10.41 6.45
N ILE A 318 -15.88 11.59 7.01
CA ILE A 318 -14.91 12.64 7.26
C ILE A 318 -15.05 13.10 8.72
N PHE A 319 -13.95 12.98 9.46
CA PHE A 319 -13.81 13.40 10.83
C PHE A 319 -12.73 14.47 10.88
N LEU A 320 -13.15 15.74 10.82
CA LEU A 320 -12.21 16.84 11.03
C LEU A 320 -11.92 16.97 12.52
N GLY A 321 -10.65 17.27 12.81
CA GLY A 321 -10.22 17.56 14.17
C GLY A 321 -10.79 18.87 14.73
N PRO A 322 -10.31 19.30 15.90
CA PRO A 322 -10.81 20.49 16.58
C PRO A 322 -10.80 21.73 15.67
N ALA A 323 -11.88 22.52 15.69
CA ALA A 323 -12.11 23.67 14.81
C ALA A 323 -11.05 24.79 14.91
N GLU A 324 -10.22 24.78 15.96
CA GLU A 324 -9.14 25.75 16.19
C GLU A 324 -7.87 25.48 15.37
N SER A 325 -7.82 24.34 14.67
CA SER A 325 -6.71 23.98 13.80
C SER A 325 -6.97 24.47 12.36
N ALA A 326 -5.91 24.79 11.61
CA ALA A 326 -5.98 25.23 10.21
C ALA A 326 -6.40 24.08 9.26
N GLN A 327 -7.60 23.55 9.47
CA GLN A 327 -8.20 22.44 8.73
C GLN A 327 -8.66 22.93 7.36
N GLN A 328 -8.47 22.09 6.34
CA GLN A 328 -9.15 22.26 5.06
C GLN A 328 -10.03 21.04 4.81
N TRP A 329 -11.26 21.31 4.37
CA TRP A 329 -12.18 20.25 4.00
C TRP A 329 -11.63 19.44 2.82
N PRO A 330 -11.65 18.09 2.90
CA PRO A 330 -11.36 17.26 1.76
C PRO A 330 -12.27 17.58 0.58
N ARG A 331 -11.69 17.65 -0.63
CA ARG A 331 -12.46 17.78 -1.88
C ARG A 331 -13.02 16.41 -2.24
N VAL A 332 -14.35 16.25 -2.22
CA VAL A 332 -15.03 15.01 -2.61
C VAL A 332 -15.79 15.25 -3.91
N SER A 333 -15.42 14.59 -5.01
CA SER A 333 -16.05 14.84 -6.33
C SER A 333 -16.03 13.61 -7.23
N HIS A 334 -16.97 13.49 -8.17
CA HIS A 334 -16.96 12.44 -9.20
C HIS A 334 -16.91 10.98 -8.66
N ASN A 335 -17.39 10.73 -7.45
CA ASN A 335 -17.49 9.37 -6.90
C ASN A 335 -18.86 8.78 -7.24
N ILE A 336 -18.90 7.49 -7.56
CA ILE A 336 -20.14 6.72 -7.70
C ILE A 336 -20.36 5.99 -6.38
N ILE A 337 -21.43 6.32 -5.66
CA ILE A 337 -21.77 5.69 -4.38
C ILE A 337 -23.11 4.98 -4.53
N LYS A 338 -23.07 3.65 -4.60
CA LYS A 338 -24.25 2.79 -4.59
C LYS A 338 -24.41 2.18 -3.21
N SER A 339 -25.18 2.82 -2.35
CA SER A 339 -25.42 2.33 -0.99
C SER A 339 -26.74 1.57 -0.87
N GLY A 340 -26.78 0.45 -0.13
CA GLY A 340 -28.04 -0.03 0.46
C GLY A 340 -28.56 0.87 1.60
N SER A 341 -27.69 1.74 2.14
CA SER A 341 -28.00 2.84 3.06
C SER A 341 -26.83 3.82 3.06
N ALA A 342 -26.99 5.04 2.53
CA ALA A 342 -25.93 6.04 2.55
C ALA A 342 -25.79 6.59 3.98
N ARG A 343 -24.65 6.34 4.63
CA ARG A 343 -24.26 7.07 5.84
C ARG A 343 -23.15 8.03 5.49
N LEU A 344 -23.52 9.26 5.12
CA LEU A 344 -22.65 10.42 5.30
C LEU A 344 -22.69 10.77 6.79
N THR A 345 -21.77 10.23 7.60
CA THR A 345 -21.60 10.67 8.98
C THR A 345 -20.49 11.70 9.03
N GLY A 346 -20.90 12.97 9.07
CA GLY A 346 -20.11 14.17 9.21
C GLY A 346 -21.06 15.37 9.14
N ARG A 347 -20.76 16.48 9.82
CA ARG A 347 -21.60 17.69 9.73
C ARG A 347 -21.46 18.26 8.32
N VAL A 348 -22.39 17.91 7.42
CA VAL A 348 -22.44 18.43 6.04
C VAL A 348 -22.99 19.85 6.08
N LEU A 349 -22.22 20.82 5.59
CA LEU A 349 -22.73 22.12 5.13
C LEU A 349 -22.84 22.09 3.60
N PRO A 350 -23.76 22.87 3.01
CA PRO A 350 -24.37 22.61 1.70
C PRO A 350 -23.40 23.00 0.59
N ASP A 351 -22.84 22.01 -0.09
CA ASP A 351 -22.47 22.14 -1.52
C ASP A 351 -22.27 20.75 -2.19
N LEU A 352 -22.76 19.68 -1.56
CA LEU A 352 -22.73 18.34 -2.14
C LEU A 352 -23.97 18.12 -3.03
N ALA A 353 -23.86 18.48 -4.30
CA ALA A 353 -24.77 17.96 -5.32
C ALA A 353 -24.39 16.52 -5.66
N GLY A 354 -24.99 15.56 -4.96
CA GLY A 354 -25.01 14.15 -5.35
C GLY A 354 -26.44 13.76 -5.73
N CYS A 355 -26.65 13.27 -6.95
CA CYS A 355 -27.95 12.74 -7.36
C CYS A 355 -28.21 11.41 -6.65
N ASP A 356 -29.16 11.39 -5.72
CA ASP A 356 -29.73 10.16 -5.17
C ASP A 356 -30.85 9.67 -6.11
N HIS A 357 -30.73 8.44 -6.63
CA HIS A 357 -31.72 7.82 -7.52
C HIS A 357 -33.02 7.40 -6.82
N THR A 358 -33.23 7.74 -5.55
CA THR A 358 -34.46 7.38 -4.80
C THR A 358 -35.53 8.46 -4.75
N GLY A 359 -35.28 9.66 -5.27
CA GLY A 359 -36.32 10.69 -5.45
C GLY A 359 -36.99 11.20 -4.16
N GLN A 360 -36.44 10.95 -2.97
CA GLN A 360 -36.97 11.48 -1.72
C GLN A 360 -36.11 12.63 -1.19
N GLN A 361 -36.57 13.86 -1.41
CA GLN A 361 -36.08 15.02 -0.68
C GLN A 361 -36.57 14.98 0.78
N THR A 362 -35.67 14.74 1.73
CA THR A 362 -35.92 15.15 3.12
C THR A 362 -35.81 16.66 3.21
N GLN A 363 -36.95 17.32 3.42
CA GLN A 363 -37.09 18.76 3.65
C GLN A 363 -36.28 19.22 4.87
N LEU A 364 -35.24 20.02 4.66
CA LEU A 364 -34.83 21.08 5.60
C LEU A 364 -33.92 22.12 4.91
N TRP A 365 -34.46 22.92 3.98
CA TRP A 365 -33.76 24.07 3.39
C TRP A 365 -34.69 25.25 3.16
N ARG A 366 -34.69 26.22 4.09
CA ARG A 366 -35.03 27.63 3.81
C ARG A 366 -34.22 28.55 4.73
N GLN A 367 -33.09 29.02 4.22
CA GLN A 367 -32.63 30.41 4.21
C GLN A 367 -31.12 30.44 4.00
N LEU A 368 -30.67 31.33 3.10
CA LEU A 368 -29.28 31.71 2.78
C LEU A 368 -28.56 30.88 1.71
N ALA A 369 -28.96 31.07 0.44
CA ALA A 369 -28.05 31.42 -0.67
C ALA A 369 -28.89 31.62 -1.95
N GLY A 370 -28.54 32.64 -2.74
CA GLY A 370 -29.29 33.10 -3.90
C GLY A 370 -29.32 32.12 -5.08
N ASN A 371 -30.31 32.33 -5.93
CA ASN A 371 -30.61 31.61 -7.17
C ASN A 371 -29.38 31.26 -8.02
N HIS A 372 -29.07 29.97 -8.12
CA HIS A 372 -28.54 29.36 -9.34
C HIS A 372 -29.17 27.99 -9.53
N GLN A 373 -30.15 27.90 -10.43
CA GLN A 373 -30.68 26.65 -10.95
C GLN A 373 -29.80 26.20 -12.12
N HIS A 374 -29.20 25.02 -12.02
CA HIS A 374 -28.79 24.23 -13.19
C HIS A 374 -29.58 22.93 -13.17
N ALA A 375 -30.31 22.69 -14.26
CA ALA A 375 -31.16 21.53 -14.46
C ALA A 375 -30.32 20.26 -14.68
N CYS A 376 -30.76 19.15 -14.08
CA CYS A 376 -30.32 17.81 -14.43
C CYS A 376 -31.27 17.29 -15.50
N ASP A 377 -30.79 17.09 -16.73
CA ASP A 377 -31.56 16.44 -17.79
C ASP A 377 -31.13 14.98 -17.94
N GLY A 378 -32.15 14.09 -17.92
CA GLY A 378 -32.26 12.84 -18.68
C GLY A 378 -31.35 11.67 -18.35
#